data_AF-A0A257AVH6-F1
#
_entry.id   AF-A0A257AVH6-F1
#
_cell.length_a   1.000
_cell.length_b   1.000
_cell.length_c   1.000
_cell.angle_alpha   90.00
_cell.angle_beta   90.00
_cell.angle_gamma   90.00
#
_symmetry.space_group_name_H-M   'P 1'
#
loop_
_entity.id
_entity.type
_entity.pdbx_description
1 polymer ?
#
loop_
_entity_poly.entity_id
_entity_poly.type
_entity_poly.pdbx_seq_one_letter_code
_entity_poly.pdbx_strand_id
1 'polypeptide(L)'
;LDVNDRALRDIIIGLGGKSVGGIPRETGFDIAVASEVMAILALTTSLADIRARFGRIVVALTKDKKPVTAEQIGAAGAMTVLMREALRPNLLQTLENTPAFVHAGPFANIAQGNS
;
A
#
# COMPACT_ATOMS: atom_id res chain seq x y z
N LEU A 1 4.88 5.93 -4.58
CA LEU A 1 6.08 6.77 -4.79
C LEU A 1 6.39 7.43 -3.46
N ASP A 2 7.65 7.52 -3.03
CA ASP A 2 8.00 8.21 -1.78
C ASP A 2 8.79 9.49 -2.08
N VAL A 3 8.13 10.43 -2.77
CA VAL A 3 8.70 11.69 -3.24
C VAL A 3 7.63 12.77 -3.16
N ASN A 4 8.02 14.00 -2.81
CA ASN A 4 7.14 15.15 -2.79
C ASN A 4 6.93 15.72 -4.20
N ASP A 5 6.19 15.01 -5.04
CA ASP A 5 5.86 15.45 -6.40
C ASP A 5 4.38 15.80 -6.55
N ARG A 6 4.09 17.10 -6.68
CA ARG A 6 2.73 17.60 -6.86
C ARG A 6 2.18 17.35 -8.26
N ALA A 7 3.03 17.13 -9.27
CA ALA A 7 2.60 16.99 -10.66
C ALA A 7 1.86 15.66 -10.91
N LEU A 8 2.00 14.69 -10.00
CA LEU A 8 1.40 13.37 -10.10
C LEU A 8 0.06 13.23 -9.34
N ARG A 9 -0.45 14.31 -8.74
CA ARG A 9 -1.72 14.26 -7.97
C ARG A 9 -2.91 13.93 -8.86
N ASP A 10 -2.99 14.56 -10.03
CA ASP A 10 -4.08 14.39 -10.99
C ASP A 10 -3.50 14.15 -12.39
N ILE A 11 -3.61 12.93 -12.88
CA ILE A 11 -3.05 12.52 -14.17
C ILE A 11 -4.03 11.66 -14.96
N ILE A 12 -3.84 11.64 -16.28
CA ILE A 12 -4.50 10.68 -17.17
C ILE A 12 -3.46 9.66 -17.60
N ILE A 13 -3.76 8.39 -17.38
CA ILE A 13 -2.93 7.28 -17.86
C ILE A 13 -3.62 6.52 -18.98
N GLY A 14 -2.88 5.61 -19.60
CA GLY A 14 -3.40 4.71 -20.63
C GLY A 14 -3.54 5.34 -22.02
N LEU A 15 -2.77 6.41 -22.27
CA LEU A 15 -2.69 7.11 -23.55
C LEU A 15 -1.77 6.35 -24.54
N GLY A 16 -1.94 6.59 -25.85
CA GLY A 16 -1.10 5.95 -26.89
C GLY A 16 -1.76 4.80 -27.65
N GLY A 17 -3.10 4.72 -27.65
CA GLY A 17 -3.86 3.70 -28.38
C GLY A 17 -4.00 2.38 -27.61
N LYS A 18 -4.92 1.51 -28.08
CA LYS A 18 -5.37 0.34 -27.31
C LYS A 18 -4.28 -0.71 -27.05
N SER A 19 -3.38 -0.93 -28.01
CA SER A 19 -2.34 -1.97 -27.93
C SER A 19 -1.19 -1.60 -26.99
N VAL A 20 -0.86 -0.32 -26.87
CA VAL A 20 0.29 0.16 -26.08
C VAL A 20 -0.16 0.83 -24.78
N GLY A 21 -1.15 1.72 -24.86
CA GLY A 21 -1.66 2.49 -23.72
C GLY A 21 -2.77 1.78 -22.94
N GLY A 22 -3.58 0.95 -23.59
CA GLY A 22 -4.73 0.32 -22.95
C GLY A 22 -5.94 1.25 -22.90
N ILE A 23 -6.62 1.32 -21.74
CA ILE A 23 -7.87 2.08 -21.57
C ILE A 23 -7.55 3.40 -20.83
N PRO A 24 -7.78 4.56 -21.45
CA PRO A 24 -7.58 5.85 -20.79
C PRO A 24 -8.43 6.01 -19.53
N ARG A 25 -7.82 6.53 -18.45
CA ARG A 25 -8.52 6.85 -17.20
C ARG A 25 -7.78 7.91 -16.39
N GLU A 26 -8.54 8.66 -15.60
CA GLU A 26 -8.02 9.54 -14.56
C GLU A 26 -7.51 8.72 -13.37
N THR A 27 -6.44 9.18 -12.75
CA THR A 27 -5.82 8.57 -11.57
C THR A 27 -4.88 9.58 -10.91
N GLY A 28 -4.34 9.23 -9.74
CA GLY A 28 -3.31 10.01 -9.07
C GLY A 28 -2.29 9.12 -8.36
N PHE A 29 -1.26 9.76 -7.81
CA PHE A 29 -0.33 9.15 -6.86
C PHE A 29 -0.46 9.82 -5.50
N ASP A 30 -0.47 8.97 -4.47
CA ASP A 30 -0.18 9.37 -3.10
C ASP A 30 1.26 9.02 -2.72
N ILE A 31 1.78 9.73 -1.71
CA ILE A 31 3.05 9.38 -1.08
C ILE A 31 2.93 7.99 -0.40
N ALA A 32 4.00 7.19 -0.40
CA ALA A 32 3.94 5.77 -0.03
C ALA A 32 3.35 5.52 1.37
N VAL A 33 3.64 6.38 2.35
CA VAL A 33 3.15 6.27 3.73
C VAL A 33 1.64 6.51 3.89
N ALA A 34 0.98 7.09 2.88
CA ALA A 34 -0.48 7.26 2.85
C ALA A 34 -1.21 5.99 2.37
N SER A 35 -0.48 4.99 1.86
CA SER A 35 -1.08 3.76 1.34
C SER A 35 -1.77 2.93 2.42
N GLU A 36 -2.94 2.35 2.10
CA GLU A 36 -3.58 1.34 2.94
C GLU A 36 -2.65 0.14 3.21
N VAL A 37 -1.73 -0.17 2.30
CA VAL A 37 -0.69 -1.20 2.50
C VAL A 37 0.21 -0.86 3.69
N MET A 38 0.55 0.42 3.89
CA MET A 38 1.33 0.89 5.05
C MET A 38 0.53 0.76 6.34
N ALA A 39 -0.75 1.12 6.33
CA ALA A 39 -1.62 0.94 7.49
C ALA A 39 -1.79 -0.54 7.86
N ILE A 40 -1.93 -1.42 6.87
CA ILE A 40 -2.00 -2.87 7.09
C ILE A 40 -0.69 -3.42 7.65
N LEU A 41 0.46 -2.93 7.19
CA LEU A 41 1.77 -3.31 7.74
C LEU A 41 1.88 -2.96 9.23
N ALA A 42 1.41 -1.79 9.65
CA ALA A 42 1.43 -1.38 11.06
C ALA A 42 0.43 -2.15 11.95
N LEU A 43 -0.67 -2.67 11.39
CA LEU A 43 -1.75 -3.31 12.15
C LEU A 43 -1.71 -4.84 12.16
N THR A 44 -0.87 -5.44 11.32
CA THR A 44 -0.83 -6.89 11.17
C THR A 44 -0.07 -7.55 12.31
N THR A 45 -0.46 -8.77 12.65
CA THR A 45 0.15 -9.56 13.72
C THR A 45 0.98 -10.74 13.21
N SER A 46 0.84 -11.09 11.93
CA SER A 46 1.53 -12.24 11.33
C SER A 46 1.51 -12.18 9.80
N LEU A 47 2.28 -13.07 9.16
CA LEU A 47 2.25 -13.24 7.71
C LEU A 47 0.88 -13.73 7.20
N ALA A 48 0.18 -14.53 8.00
CA ALA A 48 -1.17 -14.98 7.67
C ALA A 48 -2.20 -13.83 7.78
N ASP A 49 -2.05 -12.97 8.80
CA ASP A 49 -2.92 -11.82 9.00
C ASP A 49 -2.76 -10.77 7.89
N ILE A 50 -1.51 -10.42 7.51
CA ILE A 50 -1.26 -9.45 6.43
C ILE A 50 -1.82 -9.95 5.10
N ARG A 51 -1.69 -11.24 4.81
CA ARG A 51 -2.27 -11.86 3.62
C ARG A 51 -3.79 -11.76 3.59
N ALA A 52 -4.43 -12.02 4.73
CA ALA A 52 -5.88 -11.93 4.85
C ALA A 52 -6.36 -10.47 4.72
N ARG A 53 -5.64 -9.51 5.29
CA ARG A 53 -5.91 -8.07 5.18
C ARG A 53 -5.76 -7.57 3.75
N PHE A 54 -4.67 -7.93 3.07
CA PHE A 54 -4.50 -7.62 1.64
C PHE A 54 -5.65 -8.18 0.80
N GLY A 55 -6.12 -9.40 1.07
CA GLY A 55 -7.27 -9.97 0.36
C GLY A 55 -8.55 -9.15 0.48
N ARG A 56 -8.73 -8.37 1.55
CA ARG A 56 -9.92 -7.55 1.80
C ARG A 56 -9.86 -6.12 1.24
N ILE A 57 -8.70 -5.66 0.74
CA ILE A 57 -8.56 -4.34 0.13
C ILE A 57 -9.53 -4.24 -1.06
N VAL A 58 -10.38 -3.23 -1.08
CA VAL A 58 -11.27 -2.93 -2.20
C VAL A 58 -10.54 -2.00 -3.17
N VAL A 59 -10.29 -2.46 -4.39
CA VAL A 59 -9.48 -1.75 -5.40
C VAL A 59 -10.33 -1.07 -6.47
N ALA A 60 -11.59 -1.48 -6.64
CA ALA A 60 -12.49 -0.91 -7.64
C ALA A 60 -13.95 -1.25 -7.31
N LEU A 61 -14.86 -0.66 -8.08
CA LEU A 61 -16.27 -1.06 -8.14
C LEU A 61 -16.58 -1.58 -9.55
N THR A 62 -17.44 -2.60 -9.65
CA THR A 62 -18.02 -3.01 -10.93
C THR A 62 -18.99 -1.94 -11.45
N LYS A 63 -19.45 -2.10 -12.70
CA LYS A 63 -20.50 -1.23 -13.29
C LYS A 63 -21.79 -1.24 -12.45
N ASP A 64 -22.09 -2.36 -11.80
CA ASP A 64 -23.23 -2.50 -10.88
C ASP A 64 -22.91 -2.07 -9.44
N LYS A 65 -21.81 -1.34 -9.23
CA LYS A 65 -21.34 -0.84 -7.93
C LYS A 65 -21.00 -1.91 -6.90
N LYS A 66 -20.67 -3.13 -7.33
CA LYS A 66 -20.20 -4.19 -6.43
C LYS A 66 -18.70 -4.03 -6.17
N PRO A 67 -18.21 -4.23 -4.93
CA PRO A 67 -16.78 -4.12 -4.63
C PRO A 67 -15.97 -5.20 -5.35
N VAL A 68 -14.80 -4.79 -5.87
CA VAL A 68 -13.76 -5.68 -6.39
C VAL A 68 -12.57 -5.61 -5.43
N THR A 69 -12.18 -6.75 -4.91
CA THR A 69 -11.11 -6.88 -3.91
C THR A 69 -9.77 -7.27 -4.55
N ALA A 70 -8.67 -7.03 -3.84
CA ALA A 70 -7.34 -7.48 -4.25
C ALA A 70 -7.25 -9.03 -4.34
N GLU A 71 -8.08 -9.77 -3.59
CA GLU A 71 -8.19 -11.23 -3.73
C GLU A 71 -8.74 -11.60 -5.11
N GLN A 72 -9.80 -10.94 -5.56
CA GLN A 72 -10.48 -11.25 -6.82
C GLN A 72 -9.61 -10.98 -8.05
N ILE A 73 -8.61 -10.10 -7.94
CA ILE A 73 -7.62 -9.85 -8.99
C ILE A 73 -6.31 -10.65 -8.80
N GLY A 74 -6.25 -11.54 -7.81
CA GLY A 74 -5.09 -12.40 -7.54
C GLY A 74 -3.86 -11.69 -6.95
N ALA A 75 -3.99 -10.44 -6.50
CA ALA A 75 -2.86 -9.63 -6.06
C ALA A 75 -2.41 -9.94 -4.62
N ALA A 76 -3.32 -10.36 -3.74
CA ALA A 76 -3.04 -10.42 -2.31
C ALA A 76 -1.90 -11.40 -1.93
N GLY A 77 -1.76 -12.52 -2.65
CA GLY A 77 -0.62 -13.43 -2.47
C GLY A 77 0.71 -12.81 -2.88
N ALA A 78 0.77 -12.20 -4.06
CA ALA A 78 1.97 -11.54 -4.56
C ALA A 78 2.40 -10.36 -3.67
N MET A 79 1.44 -9.54 -3.21
CA MET A 79 1.71 -8.48 -2.24
C MET A 79 2.31 -9.02 -0.95
N THR A 80 1.79 -10.14 -0.44
CA THR A 80 2.31 -10.77 0.79
C THR A 80 3.76 -11.21 0.62
N VAL A 81 4.12 -11.78 -0.54
CA VAL A 81 5.50 -12.19 -0.84
C VAL A 81 6.44 -11.00 -0.84
N LEU A 82 6.04 -9.89 -1.48
CA LEU A 82 6.84 -8.66 -1.50
C LEU A 82 7.04 -8.05 -0.11
N MET A 83 6.05 -8.21 0.77
CA MET A 83 6.06 -7.64 2.13
C MET A 83 6.65 -8.59 3.19
N ARG A 84 7.06 -9.81 2.81
CA ARG A 84 7.51 -10.84 3.76
C ARG A 84 8.62 -10.36 4.69
N GLU A 85 9.69 -9.79 4.14
CA GLU A 85 10.80 -9.29 4.96
C GLU A 85 10.48 -7.91 5.55
N ALA A 86 9.71 -7.09 4.84
CA ALA A 86 9.26 -5.79 5.32
C ALA A 86 8.39 -5.86 6.57
N LEU A 87 7.79 -7.02 6.87
CA LEU A 87 7.03 -7.31 8.10
C LEU A 87 7.91 -7.40 9.35
N ARG A 88 9.24 -7.56 9.21
CA ARG A 88 10.14 -7.74 10.35
C ARG A 88 10.53 -6.38 10.92
N PRO A 89 10.38 -6.13 12.24
CA PRO A 89 10.86 -4.91 12.86
C PRO A 89 12.37 -4.73 12.70
N ASN A 90 12.82 -3.49 12.46
CA ASN A 90 14.24 -3.18 12.37
C ASN A 90 14.78 -2.84 13.75
N LEU A 91 15.81 -3.55 14.20
CA LEU A 91 16.52 -3.25 15.44
C LEU A 91 17.63 -2.24 15.18
N LEU A 92 17.59 -1.12 15.90
CA LEU A 92 18.60 -0.07 15.94
C LEU A 92 18.97 0.23 17.40
N GLN A 93 19.71 1.32 17.61
CA GLN A 93 20.11 1.80 18.93
C GLN A 93 20.10 3.34 19.00
N THR A 94 19.94 3.88 20.20
CA THR A 94 20.14 5.30 20.50
C THR A 94 21.64 5.64 20.61
N LEU A 95 21.97 6.93 20.80
CA LEU A 95 23.36 7.38 21.04
C LEU A 95 24.00 6.77 22.30
N GLU A 96 23.18 6.33 23.26
CA GLU A 96 23.64 5.68 24.50
C GLU A 96 23.59 4.15 24.40
N ASN A 97 23.50 3.61 23.18
CA ASN A 97 23.41 2.19 22.87
C ASN A 97 22.14 1.48 23.41
N THR A 98 21.09 2.22 23.77
CA THR A 98 19.80 1.62 24.15
C THR A 98 19.13 1.03 22.90
N PRO A 99 18.72 -0.26 22.91
CA PRO A 99 18.04 -0.87 21.76
C PRO A 99 16.70 -0.18 21.43
N ALA A 100 16.42 0.02 20.15
CA ALA A 100 15.18 0.64 19.66
C ALA A 100 14.66 -0.08 18.41
N PHE A 101 13.36 -0.31 18.33
CA PHE A 101 12.73 -0.76 17.09
C PHE A 101 12.24 0.43 16.27
N VAL A 102 12.48 0.40 14.96
CA VAL A 102 11.89 1.34 13.99
C VAL A 102 11.16 0.55 12.92
N HIS A 103 9.85 0.66 12.89
CA HIS A 103 9.01 -0.15 12.01
C HIS A 103 7.73 0.59 11.63
N ALA A 104 7.33 0.46 10.36
CA ALA A 104 6.18 1.13 9.76
C ALA A 104 6.15 2.66 9.97
N GLY A 105 5.14 3.31 9.42
CA GLY A 105 4.96 4.76 9.54
C GLY A 105 3.74 5.26 8.78
N PRO A 106 2.53 4.79 9.11
CA PRO A 106 1.31 5.29 8.48
C PRO A 106 1.04 6.74 8.88
N PHE A 107 0.33 7.48 8.03
CA PHE A 107 -0.19 8.79 8.40
C PHE A 107 -1.14 8.74 9.62
N ALA A 108 -1.22 9.84 10.37
CA ALA A 108 -2.03 9.96 11.58
C ALA A 108 -3.42 10.58 11.37
N ASN A 109 -3.71 11.07 10.15
CA ASN A 109 -5.00 11.70 9.81
C ASN A 109 -5.93 10.73 9.07
N ILE A 110 -5.40 9.96 8.12
CA ILE A 110 -6.14 8.98 7.31
C ILE A 110 -5.89 7.54 7.77
N ALA A 111 -4.99 7.34 8.73
CA ALA A 111 -4.66 6.07 9.37
C ALA A 111 -4.28 6.33 10.84
N GLN A 112 -3.73 5.33 11.54
CA GLN A 112 -3.60 5.31 13.00
C GLN A 112 -2.38 6.08 13.54
N GLY A 113 -1.43 6.45 12.68
CA GLY A 113 -0.28 7.26 13.10
C GLY A 113 0.67 6.62 14.11
N ASN A 114 0.70 5.29 14.20
CA ASN A 114 1.54 4.54 15.13
C ASN A 114 2.30 3.40 14.41
N SER A 115 3.46 3.03 14.96
CA SER A 115 4.23 1.85 14.59
C SER A 115 3.59 0.55 15.08
#